data_AF-A0A841HJU8-F1
#
_entry.id   AF-A0A841HJU8-F1
#
_cell.length_a   1.000
_cell.length_b   1.000
_cell.length_c   1.000
_cell.angle_alpha   90.00
_cell.angle_beta   90.00
_cell.angle_gamma   90.00
#
_symmetry.space_group_name_H-M   'P 1'
#
loop_
_entity.id
_entity.type
_entity.pdbx_description
1 polymer ?
#
loop_
_entity_poly.entity_id
_entity_poly.type
_entity_poly.pdbx_seq_one_letter_code
_entity_poly.pdbx_strand_id
1 'polypeptide(L)'
;MRWLAGILLVIAASAASGETACVSQSRVDAQIDRLAQSQDPNILQTVDRIEGTGRRLLALRSYLRAANSIATRWSWTQAQIDNYRESTEYRALLAEIEQIRARFEKDNPGYQLYANTDVRSLDVQIERWNSNESVGVIAADLERAACSRLAKASPANRNLLRDFLHDWVPERPPPLAAPGLSLHGRARAIDFQVHQGNRVVAGADTGDIGPIWVGQGWGRKLERAVRGASTKFVGPLKMPNEPWHFEYQP
;
A
#
# COMPACT_ATOMS: atom_id res chain seq x y z
N MET A 1 45.79 -49.65 35.08
CA MET A 1 45.96 -48.26 34.61
C MET A 1 44.66 -47.80 33.98
N ARG A 2 43.97 -46.86 34.63
CA ARG A 2 42.63 -46.38 34.28
C ARG A 2 42.74 -45.21 33.29
N TRP A 3 41.99 -45.27 32.19
CA TRP A 3 41.81 -44.18 31.24
C TRP A 3 40.76 -43.20 31.77
N LEU A 4 41.09 -41.90 31.79
CA LEU A 4 40.18 -40.81 32.15
C LEU A 4 39.51 -40.26 30.88
N ALA A 5 38.17 -40.29 30.85
CA ALA A 5 37.34 -39.66 29.84
C ALA A 5 37.18 -38.17 30.16
N GLY A 6 37.50 -37.31 29.18
CA GLY A 6 37.27 -35.86 29.26
C GLY A 6 35.84 -35.51 28.86
N ILE A 7 35.12 -34.83 29.74
CA ILE A 7 33.81 -34.24 29.48
C ILE A 7 34.02 -32.89 28.80
N LEU A 8 33.55 -32.76 27.56
CA LEU A 8 33.44 -31.48 26.85
C LEU A 8 32.14 -30.79 27.27
N LEU A 9 32.27 -29.66 27.98
CA LEU A 9 31.17 -28.79 28.35
C LEU A 9 30.85 -27.87 27.15
N VAL A 10 29.74 -28.14 26.45
CA VAL A 10 29.22 -27.24 25.41
C VAL A 10 28.38 -26.16 26.11
N ILE A 11 28.95 -24.96 26.26
CA ILE A 11 28.20 -23.78 26.69
C ILE A 11 27.41 -23.27 25.48
N ALA A 12 26.11 -23.54 25.45
CA ALA A 12 25.20 -22.91 24.50
C ALA A 12 25.05 -21.43 24.91
N ALA A 13 25.71 -20.53 24.17
CA ALA A 13 25.44 -19.10 24.28
C ALA A 13 24.09 -18.81 23.62
N SER A 14 23.03 -18.71 24.41
CA SER A 14 21.76 -18.14 23.98
C SER A 14 21.96 -16.66 23.69
N ALA A 15 22.11 -16.31 22.41
CA ALA A 15 21.96 -14.93 21.96
C ALA A 15 20.49 -14.54 22.13
N ALA A 16 20.16 -13.94 23.26
CA ALA A 16 18.91 -13.20 23.41
C ALA A 16 18.98 -12.03 22.44
N SER A 17 18.23 -12.11 21.34
CA SER A 17 17.91 -10.96 20.49
C SER A 17 17.14 -9.96 21.35
N GLY A 18 17.86 -9.03 21.98
CA GLY A 18 17.25 -7.96 22.74
C GLY A 18 16.54 -7.02 21.79
N GLU A 19 15.26 -7.28 21.51
CA GLU A 19 14.33 -6.24 21.10
C GLU A 19 14.44 -5.13 22.14
N THR A 20 15.02 -3.99 21.74
CA THR A 20 15.16 -2.84 22.62
C THR A 20 13.76 -2.27 22.80
N ALA A 21 13.03 -2.79 23.78
CA ALA A 21 11.68 -2.37 24.09
C ALA A 21 11.66 -0.85 24.33
N CYS A 22 10.73 -0.17 23.67
CA CYS A 22 10.54 1.25 23.83
C CYS A 22 10.18 1.56 25.29
N VAL A 23 11.06 2.24 26.02
CA VAL A 23 10.81 2.68 27.41
C VAL A 23 9.54 3.54 27.52
N SER A 24 9.07 4.10 26.41
CA SER A 24 7.87 4.92 26.31
C SER A 24 6.73 4.29 25.51
N GLN A 25 6.64 2.96 25.40
CA GLN A 25 5.63 2.27 24.57
C GLN A 25 4.19 2.74 24.89
N SER A 26 3.80 2.70 26.17
CA SER A 26 2.47 3.15 26.62
C SER A 26 2.19 4.62 26.32
N ARG A 27 3.24 5.46 26.29
CA ARG A 27 3.13 6.88 25.92
C ARG A 27 2.97 7.05 24.41
N VAL A 28 3.62 6.21 23.61
CA VAL A 28 3.43 6.18 22.14
C VAL A 28 1.99 5.78 21.84
N ASP A 29 1.51 4.69 22.43
CA ASP A 29 0.16 4.16 22.23
C ASP A 29 -0.90 5.19 22.62
N ALA A 30 -0.77 5.83 23.79
CA ALA A 30 -1.71 6.87 24.21
C ALA A 30 -1.75 8.09 23.28
N GLN A 31 -0.63 8.42 22.61
CA GLN A 31 -0.59 9.50 21.63
C GLN A 31 -1.15 9.07 20.28
N ILE A 32 -0.96 7.80 19.88
CA ILE A 32 -1.63 7.19 18.71
C ILE A 32 -3.14 7.27 18.89
N ASP A 33 -3.65 6.78 20.01
CA ASP A 33 -5.10 6.74 20.27
C ASP A 33 -5.70 8.14 20.27
N ARG A 34 -5.03 9.10 20.94
CA ARG A 34 -5.46 10.50 20.92
C ARG A 34 -5.45 11.09 19.52
N LEU A 35 -4.40 10.82 18.73
CA LEU A 35 -4.33 11.29 17.35
C LEU A 35 -5.46 10.71 16.53
N ALA A 36 -5.68 9.39 16.58
CA ALA A 36 -6.73 8.69 15.86
C ALA A 36 -8.13 9.21 16.24
N GLN A 37 -8.40 9.42 17.54
CA GLN A 37 -9.68 9.98 18.02
C GLN A 37 -9.97 11.39 17.51
N SER A 38 -8.94 12.15 17.12
CA SER A 38 -9.11 13.47 16.52
C SER A 38 -9.32 13.46 15.00
N GLN A 39 -9.34 12.27 14.37
CA GLN A 39 -9.54 12.08 12.94
C GLN A 39 -10.98 11.66 12.60
N ASP A 40 -11.24 11.48 11.31
CA ASP A 40 -12.48 10.89 10.79
C ASP A 40 -12.78 9.53 11.47
N PRO A 41 -14.06 9.21 11.79
CA PRO A 41 -14.42 7.95 12.43
C PRO A 41 -13.93 6.70 11.69
N ASN A 42 -13.84 6.74 10.36
CA ASN A 42 -13.33 5.62 9.59
C ASN A 42 -11.82 5.40 9.84
N ILE A 43 -11.06 6.48 10.05
CA ILE A 43 -9.64 6.39 10.42
C ILE A 43 -9.49 5.74 11.79
N LEU A 44 -10.27 6.20 12.78
CA LEU A 44 -10.23 5.62 14.13
C LEU A 44 -10.49 4.11 14.09
N GLN A 45 -11.61 3.71 13.48
CA GLN A 45 -11.98 2.29 13.35
C GLN A 45 -10.93 1.47 12.59
N THR A 46 -10.29 2.06 11.59
CA THR A 46 -9.24 1.37 10.82
C THR A 46 -7.96 1.22 11.64
N VAL A 47 -7.53 2.27 12.35
CA VAL A 47 -6.34 2.24 13.21
C VAL A 47 -6.48 1.24 14.35
N ASP A 48 -7.69 1.02 14.86
CA ASP A 48 -7.97 0.02 15.91
C ASP A 48 -7.85 -1.43 15.40
N ARG A 49 -7.92 -1.64 14.09
CA ARG A 49 -7.78 -2.96 13.44
C ARG A 49 -6.38 -3.23 12.91
N ILE A 50 -5.48 -2.24 12.97
CA ILE A 50 -4.09 -2.40 12.54
C ILE A 50 -3.27 -2.97 13.69
N GLU A 51 -2.61 -4.09 13.43
CA GLU A 51 -1.81 -4.79 14.43
C GLU A 51 -0.44 -4.13 14.62
N GLY A 52 -0.04 -3.92 15.87
CA GLY A 52 1.27 -3.40 16.22
C GLY A 52 1.41 -1.88 16.08
N THR A 53 2.15 -1.30 17.02
CA THR A 53 2.32 0.15 17.19
C THR A 53 2.95 0.81 15.98
N GLY A 54 4.07 0.27 15.47
CA GLY A 54 4.72 0.83 14.28
C GLY A 54 3.81 0.89 13.06
N ARG A 55 2.96 -0.12 12.85
CA ARG A 55 2.02 -0.14 11.72
C ARG A 55 0.92 0.92 11.89
N ARG A 56 0.40 1.09 13.11
CA ARG A 56 -0.55 2.15 13.46
C ARG A 56 0.05 3.54 13.22
N LEU A 57 1.31 3.77 13.64
CA LEU A 57 2.04 5.01 13.39
C LEU A 57 2.19 5.29 11.89
N LEU A 58 2.58 4.28 11.11
CA LEU A 58 2.82 4.42 9.68
C LEU A 58 1.53 4.73 8.91
N ALA A 59 0.41 4.14 9.32
CA ALA A 59 -0.92 4.46 8.79
C ALA A 59 -1.34 5.89 9.16
N LEU A 60 -1.24 6.27 10.45
CA LEU A 60 -1.57 7.63 10.91
C LEU A 60 -0.76 8.70 10.20
N ARG A 61 0.54 8.47 9.98
CA ARG A 61 1.36 9.35 9.15
C ARG A 61 0.75 9.58 7.77
N SER A 62 0.30 8.51 7.14
CA SER A 62 -0.28 8.59 5.79
C SER A 62 -1.60 9.35 5.80
N TYR A 63 -2.45 9.17 6.81
CA TYR A 63 -3.70 9.92 6.97
C TYR A 63 -3.44 11.41 7.22
N LEU A 64 -2.50 11.75 8.10
CA LEU A 64 -2.13 13.15 8.38
C LEU A 64 -1.67 13.87 7.12
N ARG A 65 -0.92 13.20 6.24
CA ARG A 65 -0.45 13.75 4.97
C ARG A 65 -1.54 13.80 3.89
N ALA A 66 -2.52 12.90 3.95
CA ALA A 66 -3.66 12.93 3.04
C ALA A 66 -4.65 14.05 3.41
N ALA A 67 -4.72 14.43 4.69
CA ALA A 67 -5.49 15.55 5.22
C ALA A 67 -6.89 15.67 4.57
N ASN A 68 -7.14 16.76 3.85
CA ASN A 68 -8.44 17.09 3.25
C ASN A 68 -8.87 16.16 2.11
N SER A 69 -7.99 15.26 1.63
CA SER A 69 -8.30 14.31 0.54
C SER A 69 -8.80 12.94 1.03
N ILE A 70 -8.89 12.72 2.35
CA ILE A 70 -9.27 11.42 2.92
C ILE A 70 -10.67 11.00 2.46
N ALA A 71 -11.66 11.89 2.57
CA ALA A 71 -13.05 11.58 2.22
C ALA A 71 -13.21 11.16 0.75
N THR A 72 -12.44 11.77 -0.15
CA THR A 72 -12.47 11.46 -1.59
C THR A 72 -11.60 10.26 -1.96
N ARG A 73 -10.85 9.70 -1.03
CA ARG A 73 -9.97 8.54 -1.29
C ARG A 73 -10.41 7.29 -0.53
N TRP A 74 -11.24 7.47 0.49
CA TRP A 74 -11.61 6.40 1.41
C TRP A 74 -12.16 5.18 0.68
N SER A 75 -11.56 4.03 0.95
CA SER A 75 -11.90 2.77 0.31
C SER A 75 -13.27 2.26 0.74
N TRP A 76 -13.96 1.62 -0.18
CA TRP A 76 -15.27 1.04 0.05
C TRP A 76 -15.23 -0.22 0.92
N THR A 77 -16.33 -0.44 1.64
CA THR A 77 -16.65 -1.73 2.24
C THR A 77 -17.06 -2.73 1.17
N GLN A 78 -17.11 -4.03 1.51
CA GLN A 78 -17.55 -5.06 0.57
C GLN A 78 -18.98 -4.79 0.06
N ALA A 79 -19.90 -4.40 0.94
CA ALA A 79 -21.27 -4.08 0.54
C ALA A 79 -21.36 -2.90 -0.46
N GLN A 80 -20.52 -1.87 -0.29
CA GLN A 80 -20.44 -0.77 -1.25
C GLN A 80 -19.88 -1.23 -2.61
N ILE A 81 -18.92 -2.15 -2.61
CA ILE A 81 -18.36 -2.76 -3.82
C ILE A 81 -19.42 -3.57 -4.56
N ASP A 82 -20.18 -4.39 -3.84
CA ASP A 82 -21.21 -5.23 -4.43
C ASP A 82 -22.32 -4.37 -5.07
N ASN A 83 -22.79 -3.34 -4.36
CA ASN A 83 -23.72 -2.36 -4.90
C ASN A 83 -23.16 -1.63 -6.15
N TYR A 84 -21.88 -1.26 -6.13
CA TYR A 84 -21.25 -0.61 -7.27
C TYR A 84 -21.21 -1.53 -8.50
N ARG A 85 -20.94 -2.83 -8.32
CA ARG A 85 -20.90 -3.81 -9.42
C ARG A 85 -22.24 -3.98 -10.14
N GLU A 86 -23.35 -3.64 -9.49
CA GLU A 86 -24.69 -3.65 -10.09
C GLU A 86 -25.06 -2.33 -10.80
N SER A 87 -24.24 -1.29 -10.64
CA SER A 87 -24.55 0.07 -11.11
C SER A 87 -24.40 0.26 -12.63
N THR A 88 -25.01 1.32 -13.15
CA THR A 88 -24.77 1.82 -14.51
C THR A 88 -23.33 2.31 -14.70
N GLU A 89 -22.73 2.87 -13.65
CA GLU A 89 -21.35 3.38 -13.68
C GLU A 89 -20.34 2.25 -13.88
N TYR A 90 -20.50 1.12 -13.18
CA TYR A 90 -19.64 -0.05 -13.39
C TYR A 90 -19.79 -0.64 -14.80
N ARG A 91 -21.01 -0.70 -15.33
CA ARG A 91 -21.22 -1.10 -16.73
C ARG A 91 -20.54 -0.15 -17.71
N ALA A 92 -20.56 1.16 -17.45
CA ALA A 92 -19.83 2.14 -18.25
C ALA A 92 -18.31 1.94 -18.17
N LEU A 93 -17.76 1.70 -16.98
CA LEU A 93 -16.34 1.36 -16.79
C LEU A 93 -15.94 0.14 -17.63
N LEU A 94 -16.72 -0.94 -17.60
CA LEU A 94 -16.44 -2.15 -18.38
C LEU A 94 -16.47 -1.88 -19.89
N ALA A 95 -17.40 -1.05 -20.36
CA ALA A 95 -17.48 -0.68 -21.77
C ALA A 95 -16.25 0.14 -22.23
N GLU A 96 -15.76 1.05 -21.40
CA GLU A 96 -14.54 1.83 -21.68
C GLU A 96 -13.30 0.92 -21.68
N ILE A 97 -13.19 -0.01 -20.74
CA ILE A 97 -12.13 -1.03 -20.71
C ILE A 97 -12.14 -1.85 -22.01
N GLU A 98 -13.32 -2.30 -22.47
CA GLU A 98 -13.40 -3.12 -23.67
C GLU A 98 -12.97 -2.35 -24.93
N GLN A 99 -13.28 -1.05 -25.02
CA GLN A 99 -12.77 -0.20 -26.11
C GLN A 99 -11.25 -0.08 -26.10
N ILE A 100 -10.66 0.07 -24.90
CA ILE A 100 -9.20 0.11 -24.73
C ILE A 100 -8.57 -1.22 -25.12
N ARG A 101 -9.15 -2.36 -24.69
CA ARG A 101 -8.70 -3.71 -25.04
C ARG A 101 -8.73 -3.93 -26.55
N ALA A 102 -9.88 -3.68 -27.18
CA ALA A 102 -10.04 -3.83 -28.63
C ALA A 102 -9.02 -2.98 -29.40
N ARG A 103 -8.78 -1.75 -28.97
CA ARG A 103 -7.75 -0.88 -29.57
C ARG A 103 -6.34 -1.43 -29.37
N PHE A 104 -6.00 -1.84 -28.15
CA PHE A 104 -4.67 -2.37 -27.84
C PHE A 104 -4.37 -3.63 -28.66
N GLU A 105 -5.30 -4.58 -28.71
CA GLU A 105 -5.13 -5.87 -29.38
C GLU A 105 -5.07 -5.71 -30.91
N LYS A 106 -5.85 -4.77 -31.47
CA LYS A 106 -5.74 -4.38 -32.88
C LYS A 106 -4.34 -3.85 -33.22
N ASP A 107 -3.78 -3.00 -32.36
CA ASP A 107 -2.47 -2.38 -32.58
C ASP A 107 -1.30 -3.31 -32.21
N ASN A 108 -1.56 -4.43 -31.53
CA ASN A 108 -0.54 -5.39 -31.07
C ASN A 108 -0.99 -6.84 -31.30
N PRO A 109 -1.02 -7.33 -32.56
CA PRO A 109 -1.47 -8.69 -32.87
C PRO A 109 -0.68 -9.76 -32.11
N GLY A 110 -1.40 -10.79 -31.63
CA GLY A 110 -0.83 -11.88 -30.84
C GLY A 110 -0.67 -11.59 -29.34
N TYR A 111 -1.11 -10.41 -28.88
CA TYR A 111 -1.15 -10.03 -27.47
C TYR A 111 -2.58 -9.69 -27.04
N GLN A 112 -2.85 -9.90 -25.76
CA GLN A 112 -4.12 -9.60 -25.13
C GLN A 112 -3.91 -8.59 -24.00
N LEU A 113 -4.89 -7.71 -23.81
CA LEU A 113 -4.87 -6.79 -22.69
C LEU A 113 -5.82 -7.30 -21.62
N TYR A 114 -5.29 -7.57 -20.43
CA TYR A 114 -6.08 -7.86 -19.25
C TYR A 114 -6.22 -6.59 -18.41
N ALA A 115 -7.43 -6.33 -17.91
CA ALA A 115 -7.69 -5.22 -16.99
C ALA A 115 -8.15 -5.80 -15.66
N ASN A 116 -7.42 -5.47 -14.59
CA ASN A 116 -7.83 -5.86 -13.25
C ASN A 116 -8.92 -4.90 -12.74
N THR A 117 -10.15 -5.40 -12.66
CA THR A 117 -11.31 -4.66 -12.13
C THR A 117 -11.62 -5.01 -10.68
N ASP A 118 -10.79 -5.82 -10.02
CA ASP A 118 -11.01 -6.21 -8.64
C ASP A 118 -10.84 -5.02 -7.71
N VAL A 119 -11.93 -4.70 -7.01
CA VAL A 119 -11.93 -3.66 -5.99
C VAL A 119 -11.38 -4.25 -4.70
N ARG A 120 -10.33 -3.64 -4.15
CA ARG A 120 -9.74 -4.08 -2.89
C ARG A 120 -10.48 -3.42 -1.73
N SER A 121 -11.36 -4.17 -1.06
CA SER A 121 -12.10 -3.68 0.10
C SER A 121 -11.18 -3.17 1.20
N LEU A 122 -11.70 -2.32 2.07
CA LEU A 122 -10.97 -1.84 3.26
C LEU A 122 -10.43 -3.01 4.11
N ASP A 123 -11.21 -4.08 4.26
CA ASP A 123 -10.83 -5.25 5.05
C ASP A 123 -9.60 -5.96 4.48
N VAL A 124 -9.59 -6.20 3.16
CA VAL A 124 -8.43 -6.80 2.48
C VAL A 124 -7.20 -5.89 2.55
N GLN A 125 -7.40 -4.56 2.53
CA GLN A 125 -6.28 -3.63 2.71
C GLN A 125 -5.67 -3.73 4.11
N ILE A 126 -6.50 -3.83 5.16
CA ILE A 126 -6.03 -4.00 6.54
C ILE A 126 -5.28 -5.33 6.70
N GLU A 127 -5.84 -6.43 6.18
CA GLU A 127 -5.20 -7.75 6.22
C GLU A 127 -3.81 -7.73 5.56
N ARG A 128 -3.72 -7.18 4.34
CA ARG A 128 -2.43 -7.05 3.63
C ARG A 128 -1.46 -6.12 4.35
N TRP A 129 -1.96 -5.04 4.96
CA TRP A 129 -1.13 -4.12 5.73
C TRP A 129 -0.51 -4.79 6.97
N ASN A 130 -1.29 -5.60 7.68
CA ASN A 130 -0.83 -6.32 8.87
C ASN A 130 0.17 -7.45 8.51
N SER A 131 -0.08 -8.17 7.43
CA SER A 131 0.72 -9.34 7.01
C SER A 131 1.96 -9.01 6.17
N ASN A 132 2.06 -7.81 5.57
CA ASN A 132 3.18 -7.48 4.68
C ASN A 132 4.49 -7.19 5.47
N GLU A 133 5.52 -7.99 5.18
CA GLU A 133 6.84 -7.90 5.83
C GLU A 133 7.54 -6.57 5.56
N SER A 134 7.53 -6.09 4.32
CA SER A 134 8.18 -4.81 3.97
C SER A 134 7.52 -3.60 4.62
N VAL A 135 6.19 -3.60 4.78
CA VAL A 135 5.51 -2.61 5.61
C VAL A 135 5.99 -2.73 7.07
N GLY A 136 6.25 -3.95 7.56
CA GLY A 136 6.67 -4.22 8.94
C GLY A 136 8.05 -3.66 9.24
N VAL A 137 8.99 -3.82 8.32
CA VAL A 137 10.34 -3.24 8.42
C VAL A 137 10.26 -1.71 8.54
N ILE A 138 9.52 -1.05 7.64
CA ILE A 138 9.39 0.41 7.64
C ILE A 138 8.65 0.91 8.89
N ALA A 139 7.62 0.17 9.32
CA ALA A 139 6.87 0.43 10.54
C ALA A 139 7.76 0.37 11.79
N ALA A 140 8.64 -0.63 11.88
CA ALA A 140 9.58 -0.77 12.99
C ALA A 140 10.59 0.38 13.02
N ASP A 141 11.08 0.84 11.86
CA ASP A 141 11.98 1.99 11.76
C ASP A 141 11.31 3.27 12.28
N LEU A 142 10.06 3.50 11.86
CA LEU A 142 9.26 4.64 12.33
C LEU A 142 9.01 4.57 13.84
N GLU A 143 8.67 3.39 14.36
CA GLU A 143 8.43 3.18 15.79
C GLU A 143 9.67 3.50 16.63
N ARG A 144 10.85 2.99 16.25
CA ARG A 144 12.11 3.30 16.95
C ARG A 144 12.41 4.80 16.94
N ALA A 145 12.17 5.47 15.81
CA ALA A 145 12.36 6.91 15.69
C ALA A 145 11.35 7.71 16.54
N ALA A 146 10.07 7.32 16.56
CA ALA A 146 9.04 7.93 17.38
C ALA A 146 9.33 7.78 18.88
N CYS A 147 9.75 6.58 19.30
CA CYS A 147 10.17 6.28 20.67
C CYS A 147 11.33 7.17 21.12
N SER A 148 12.39 7.25 20.32
CA SER A 148 13.55 8.13 20.60
C SER A 148 13.15 9.60 20.71
N ARG A 149 12.23 10.05 19.84
CA ARG A 149 11.72 11.43 19.84
C ARG A 149 10.90 11.74 21.09
N LEU A 150 10.01 10.83 21.50
CA LEU A 150 9.13 11.02 22.65
C LEU A 150 9.86 10.88 23.99
N ALA A 151 10.84 9.98 24.09
CA ALA A 151 11.64 9.80 25.32
C ALA A 151 12.34 11.08 25.78
N LYS A 152 12.76 11.94 24.83
CA LYS A 152 13.45 13.21 25.10
C LYS A 152 12.52 14.39 25.32
N ALA A 153 11.20 14.20 25.18
CA ALA A 153 10.25 15.29 25.13
C ALA A 153 9.40 15.38 26.40
N SER A 154 9.03 16.60 26.77
CA SER A 154 8.04 16.85 27.81
C SER A 154 6.70 16.15 27.48
N PRO A 155 6.08 15.44 28.44
CA PRO A 155 4.74 14.87 28.28
C PRO A 155 3.66 15.90 27.93
N ALA A 156 3.88 17.18 28.26
CA ALA A 156 2.94 18.26 27.98
C ALA A 156 2.86 18.62 26.48
N ASN A 157 3.87 18.28 25.66
CA ASN A 157 3.82 18.58 24.23
C ASN A 157 2.92 17.56 23.50
N ARG A 158 1.67 17.97 23.25
CA ARG A 158 0.64 17.14 22.60
C ARG A 158 0.76 17.06 21.09
N ASN A 159 1.48 17.98 20.44
CA ASN A 159 1.58 18.02 18.97
C ASN A 159 2.83 17.33 18.45
N LEU A 160 3.82 17.08 19.30
CA LEU A 160 5.10 16.51 18.91
C LEU A 160 5.01 15.28 18.01
N LEU A 161 4.13 14.33 18.35
CA LEU A 161 3.98 13.11 17.54
C LEU A 161 3.35 13.41 16.18
N ARG A 162 2.34 14.31 16.12
CA ARG A 162 1.72 14.74 14.87
C ARG A 162 2.76 15.35 13.94
N ASP A 163 3.51 16.32 14.44
CA ASP A 163 4.49 17.07 13.66
C ASP A 163 5.61 16.13 13.18
N PHE A 164 6.10 15.27 14.07
CA PHE A 164 7.08 14.24 13.71
C PHE A 164 6.56 13.29 12.62
N LEU A 165 5.33 12.78 12.74
CA LEU A 165 4.77 11.85 11.75
C LEU A 165 4.59 12.52 10.39
N HIS A 166 4.18 13.79 10.36
CA HIS A 166 4.01 14.55 9.13
C HIS A 166 5.35 14.69 8.38
N ASP A 167 6.42 15.02 9.11
CA ASP A 167 7.73 15.36 8.56
C ASP A 167 8.64 14.15 8.34
N TRP A 168 8.39 13.03 9.03
CA TRP A 168 9.22 11.84 8.88
C TRP A 168 9.15 11.31 7.44
N VAL A 169 10.31 10.99 6.86
CA VAL A 169 10.44 10.42 5.52
C VAL A 169 11.18 9.09 5.65
N PRO A 170 10.59 7.97 5.19
CA PRO A 170 11.30 6.70 5.17
C PRO A 170 12.39 6.72 4.09
N GLU A 171 13.44 5.93 4.27
CA GLU A 171 14.47 5.72 3.24
C GLU A 171 13.86 5.14 1.95
N ARG A 172 12.86 4.27 2.09
CA ARG A 172 12.09 3.69 0.98
C ARG A 172 10.60 3.85 1.23
N PRO A 173 9.79 4.23 0.23
CA PRO A 173 8.34 4.34 0.41
C PRO A 173 7.74 2.98 0.78
N PRO A 174 6.69 2.94 1.62
CA PRO A 174 5.93 1.71 1.85
C PRO A 174 5.39 1.14 0.53
N PRO A 175 5.45 -0.19 0.33
CA PRO A 175 5.00 -0.80 -0.93
C PRO A 175 3.48 -0.85 -1.06
N LEU A 176 2.75 -0.49 0.00
CA LEU A 176 1.29 -0.45 0.04
C LEU A 176 0.83 0.94 0.49
N ALA A 177 -0.26 1.43 -0.09
CA ALA A 177 -0.98 2.55 0.49
C ALA A 177 -1.52 2.16 1.88
N ALA A 178 -1.57 3.14 2.80
CA ALA A 178 -2.26 2.92 4.08
C ALA A 178 -3.73 2.51 3.82
N PRO A 179 -4.30 1.59 4.63
CA PRO A 179 -5.65 1.12 4.42
C PRO A 179 -6.65 2.27 4.30
N GLY A 180 -7.57 2.18 3.35
CA GLY A 180 -8.50 3.27 3.08
C GLY A 180 -7.99 4.29 2.06
N LEU A 181 -6.69 4.45 1.83
CA LEU A 181 -6.15 5.44 0.88
C LEU A 181 -5.81 4.89 -0.52
N SER A 182 -6.05 3.59 -0.75
CA SER A 182 -5.86 2.97 -2.06
C SER A 182 -6.94 3.41 -3.05
N LEU A 183 -6.53 3.86 -4.24
CA LEU A 183 -7.47 4.20 -5.32
C LEU A 183 -8.22 2.96 -5.86
N HIS A 184 -7.64 1.76 -5.73
CA HIS A 184 -8.35 0.51 -6.02
C HIS A 184 -9.49 0.24 -5.04
N GLY A 185 -9.56 0.93 -3.91
CA GLY A 185 -10.65 0.77 -2.95
C GLY A 185 -11.97 1.38 -3.40
N ARG A 186 -11.98 2.17 -4.49
CA ARG A 186 -13.19 2.79 -5.04
C ARG A 186 -13.47 2.40 -6.49
N ALA A 187 -12.87 1.30 -6.95
CA ALA A 187 -12.91 0.87 -8.36
C ALA A 187 -12.50 1.97 -9.37
N ARG A 188 -11.71 2.96 -8.91
CA ARG A 188 -11.23 4.07 -9.72
C ARG A 188 -9.91 3.72 -10.39
N ALA A 189 -9.04 2.99 -9.71
CA ALA A 189 -7.79 2.53 -10.31
C ALA A 189 -7.95 1.20 -11.03
N ILE A 190 -7.46 1.14 -12.27
CA ILE A 190 -7.38 -0.06 -13.10
C ILE A 190 -5.91 -0.31 -13.44
N ASP A 191 -5.45 -1.50 -13.08
CA ASP A 191 -4.13 -2.01 -13.48
C ASP A 191 -4.30 -2.88 -14.71
N PHE A 192 -3.58 -2.55 -15.78
CA PHE A 192 -3.56 -3.34 -16.99
C PHE A 192 -2.34 -4.29 -17.03
N GLN A 193 -2.53 -5.46 -17.61
CA GLN A 193 -1.46 -6.42 -17.85
C GLN A 193 -1.47 -6.84 -19.30
N VAL A 194 -0.28 -7.11 -19.85
CA VAL A 194 -0.14 -7.63 -21.21
C VAL A 194 0.08 -9.14 -21.14
N HIS A 195 -0.75 -9.87 -21.87
CA HIS A 195 -0.72 -11.32 -21.96
C HIS A 195 -0.37 -11.77 -23.39
N GLN A 196 0.24 -12.95 -23.51
CA GLN A 196 0.41 -13.67 -24.76
C GLN A 196 0.06 -15.14 -24.52
N GLY A 197 -1.14 -15.54 -24.93
CA GLY A 197 -1.73 -16.81 -24.49
C GLY A 197 -1.83 -16.85 -22.97
N ASN A 198 -1.32 -17.91 -22.34
CA ASN A 198 -1.38 -18.10 -20.88
C ASN A 198 -0.23 -17.40 -20.11
N ARG A 199 0.63 -16.63 -20.80
CA ARG A 199 1.79 -15.99 -20.19
C ARG A 199 1.53 -14.50 -19.98
N VAL A 200 1.77 -14.02 -18.75
CA VAL A 200 1.93 -12.59 -18.48
C VAL A 200 3.27 -12.12 -19.06
N VAL A 201 3.21 -11.21 -20.03
CA VAL A 201 4.39 -10.61 -20.68
C VAL A 201 4.81 -9.35 -19.97
N ALA A 202 3.84 -8.55 -19.50
CA ALA A 202 4.06 -7.38 -18.66
C ALA A 202 3.01 -7.34 -17.55
N GLY A 203 3.43 -7.64 -16.32
CA GLY A 203 2.57 -7.66 -15.13
C GLY A 203 2.62 -6.35 -14.35
N ALA A 204 1.76 -6.24 -13.33
CA ALA A 204 1.81 -5.14 -12.37
C ALA A 204 2.92 -5.36 -11.32
N ASP A 205 4.18 -5.47 -11.80
CA ASP A 205 5.37 -5.68 -10.99
C ASP A 205 6.36 -4.52 -11.18
N THR A 206 6.77 -3.92 -10.06
CA THR A 206 7.77 -2.84 -10.04
C THR A 206 9.14 -3.27 -10.59
N GLY A 207 9.52 -4.56 -10.45
CA GLY A 207 10.75 -5.10 -11.03
C GLY A 207 10.75 -5.10 -12.56
N ASP A 208 9.55 -5.14 -13.17
CA ASP A 208 9.37 -5.18 -14.62
C ASP A 208 9.35 -3.78 -15.26
N ILE A 209 9.32 -2.70 -14.47
CA ILE A 209 9.21 -1.33 -14.98
C ILE A 209 10.31 -1.03 -16.00
N GLY A 210 11.57 -1.19 -15.59
CA GLY A 210 12.73 -0.93 -16.43
C GLY A 210 12.82 -1.88 -17.64
N PRO A 211 12.99 -3.19 -17.42
CA PRO A 211 13.29 -4.13 -18.49
C PRO A 211 12.10 -4.38 -19.43
N ILE A 212 10.86 -4.40 -18.93
CA ILE A 212 9.70 -4.82 -19.70
C ILE A 212 8.84 -3.62 -20.10
N TRP A 213 8.32 -2.86 -19.13
CA TRP A 213 7.39 -1.78 -19.42
C TRP A 213 8.03 -0.65 -20.23
N VAL A 214 9.23 -0.24 -19.85
CA VAL A 214 10.01 0.78 -20.55
C VAL A 214 10.82 0.15 -21.67
N GLY A 215 11.65 -0.86 -21.34
CA GLY A 215 12.63 -1.47 -22.27
C GLY A 215 12.00 -2.09 -23.51
N GLN A 216 10.87 -2.79 -23.37
CA GLN A 216 10.14 -3.39 -24.51
C GLN A 216 9.00 -2.47 -25.02
N GLY A 217 8.82 -1.31 -24.39
CA GLY A 217 7.87 -0.28 -24.83
C GLY A 217 6.40 -0.58 -24.56
N TRP A 218 6.07 -1.55 -23.70
CA TRP A 218 4.69 -1.89 -23.34
C TRP A 218 3.94 -0.71 -22.70
N GLY A 219 4.60 0.11 -21.88
CA GLY A 219 3.97 1.28 -21.27
C GLY A 219 3.49 2.29 -22.31
N ARG A 220 4.30 2.55 -23.34
CA ARG A 220 3.93 3.46 -24.44
C ARG A 220 2.82 2.87 -25.32
N LYS A 221 2.80 1.56 -25.53
CA LYS A 221 1.74 0.87 -26.28
C LYS A 221 0.40 0.98 -25.55
N LEU A 222 0.40 0.70 -24.25
CA LEU A 222 -0.77 0.82 -23.39
C LEU A 222 -1.27 2.26 -23.36
N GLU A 223 -0.41 3.23 -23.08
CA GLU A 223 -0.79 4.64 -23.01
C GLU A 223 -1.44 5.14 -24.32
N ARG A 224 -0.92 4.73 -25.47
CA ARG A 224 -1.52 5.06 -26.78
C ARG A 224 -2.90 4.43 -26.95
N ALA A 225 -3.09 3.18 -26.52
CA ALA A 225 -4.39 2.52 -26.60
C ALA A 225 -5.42 3.21 -25.70
N VAL A 226 -5.04 3.53 -24.46
CA VAL A 226 -5.92 4.23 -23.51
C VAL A 226 -6.33 5.59 -24.05
N ARG A 227 -5.36 6.46 -24.39
CA ARG A 227 -5.64 7.81 -24.92
C ARG A 227 -6.41 7.81 -26.23
N GLY A 228 -6.23 6.76 -27.05
CA GLY A 228 -6.88 6.63 -28.34
C GLY A 228 -8.30 6.04 -28.28
N ALA A 229 -8.70 5.47 -27.14
CA ALA A 229 -9.99 4.81 -26.97
C ALA A 229 -10.90 5.52 -25.94
N SER A 230 -10.33 6.16 -24.92
CA SER A 230 -11.11 6.76 -23.83
C SER A 230 -10.55 8.11 -23.40
N THR A 231 -11.46 9.04 -23.10
CA THR A 231 -11.18 10.32 -22.43
C THR A 231 -11.39 10.26 -20.92
N LYS A 232 -11.93 9.15 -20.41
CA LYS A 232 -12.28 8.94 -19.00
C LYS A 232 -11.18 8.25 -18.21
N PHE A 233 -10.07 7.89 -18.83
CA PHE A 233 -8.92 7.30 -18.12
C PHE A 233 -7.76 8.29 -18.06
N VAL A 234 -7.30 8.58 -16.85
CA VAL A 234 -6.17 9.47 -16.56
C VAL A 234 -4.99 8.62 -16.09
N GLY A 235 -3.83 8.82 -16.72
CA GLY A 235 -2.62 8.08 -16.38
C GLY A 235 -1.59 8.05 -17.51
N PRO A 236 -0.57 7.18 -17.42
CA PRO A 236 -0.32 6.27 -16.30
C PRO A 236 0.15 7.00 -15.03
N LEU A 237 0.04 6.36 -13.86
CA LEU A 237 0.52 6.91 -12.58
C LEU A 237 2.03 7.16 -12.63
N LYS A 238 2.45 8.36 -12.19
CA LYS A 238 3.85 8.82 -12.27
C LYS A 238 4.61 8.70 -10.96
N MET A 239 3.92 8.73 -9.81
CA MET A 239 4.55 8.65 -8.49
C MET A 239 3.68 7.81 -7.52
N PRO A 240 4.10 6.58 -7.18
CA PRO A 240 5.20 5.84 -7.81
C PRO A 240 4.95 5.62 -9.31
N ASN A 241 6.02 5.44 -10.09
CA ASN A 241 5.88 5.23 -11.54
C ASN A 241 5.30 3.83 -11.79
N GLU A 242 4.04 3.75 -12.20
CA GLU A 242 3.32 2.51 -12.49
C GLU A 242 2.71 2.60 -13.89
N PRO A 243 3.47 2.20 -14.94
CA PRO A 243 3.05 2.34 -16.33
C PRO A 243 1.73 1.62 -16.70
N TRP A 244 1.29 0.69 -15.86
CA TRP A 244 0.05 -0.07 -16.00
C TRP A 244 -1.17 0.58 -15.34
N HIS A 245 -0.97 1.56 -14.45
CA HIS A 245 -2.01 2.07 -13.56
C HIS A 245 -2.69 3.31 -14.13
N PHE A 246 -4.01 3.24 -14.33
CA PHE A 246 -4.83 4.36 -14.79
C PHE A 246 -6.03 4.57 -13.88
N GLU A 247 -6.43 5.83 -13.70
CA GLU A 247 -7.62 6.21 -12.94
C GLU A 247 -8.80 6.46 -13.89
N TYR A 248 -9.92 5.79 -13.63
CA TYR A 248 -11.21 6.02 -14.28
C TYR A 248 -11.94 7.20 -13.63
N GLN A 249 -12.19 8.24 -14.42
CA GLN A 249 -12.87 9.47 -14.09
C GLN A 249 -14.10 9.61 -15.04
N PRO A 250 -15.28 9.14 -14.61
CA PRO A 250 -16.50 9.06 -15.43
C PRO A 250 -17.06 10.42 -15.83
#